data_AF-A0A821VKC6-F1
#
_entry.id   AF-A0A821VKC6-F1
#
_cell.length_a   1.000
_cell.length_b   1.000
_cell.length_c   1.000
_cell.angle_alpha   90.00
_cell.angle_beta   90.00
_cell.angle_gamma   90.00
#
_symmetry.space_group_name_H-M   'P 1'
#
loop_
_entity.id
_entity.type
_entity.pdbx_description
1 polymer ?
#
loop_
_entity_poly.entity_id
_entity_poly.type
_entity_poly.pdbx_seq_one_letter_code
_entity_poly.pdbx_strand_id
1 'polypeptide(L)' 'MKRIKQQHNFAESIDLQIKKSRIKLEKDDSLKIYLENLSNELFYEIFDYLDSCDLYKAFSNLNIRFLNLIFRSSFPLKI' A
#
# COMPACT_ATOMS: atom_id res chain seq x y z
N MET A 1 30.43 -24.25 27.80
CA MET A 1 30.20 -24.03 26.35
C MET A 1 28.74 -24.03 25.88
N LYS A 2 27.75 -24.60 26.60
CA LYS A 2 26.34 -24.67 26.12
C LYS A 2 25.56 -23.34 26.12
N ARG A 3 25.80 -22.45 27.09
CA ARG A 3 25.06 -21.17 27.23
C ARG A 3 25.36 -20.14 26.12
N ILE A 4 26.60 -20.08 25.64
CA ILE A 4 27.02 -19.11 24.61
C ILE A 4 26.39 -19.45 23.25
N LYS A 5 26.30 -20.74 22.89
CA LYS A 5 25.62 -21.18 21.66
C LYS A 5 24.12 -20.89 21.67
N GLN A 6 23.46 -20.99 22.83
CA GLN A 6 22.03 -20.67 22.95
C GLN A 6 21.76 -19.17 22.77
N GLN A 7 22.61 -18.29 23.30
CA GLN A 7 22.46 -16.84 23.13
C GLN A 7 22.71 -16.39 21.69
N HIS A 8 23.69 -16.99 21.01
CA HIS A 8 23.97 -16.72 19.59
C HIS A 8 22.78 -17.08 18.70
N ASN A 9 22.21 -18.28 18.88
CA ASN A 9 21.05 -18.73 18.10
C ASN A 9 19.80 -17.86 18.32
N PHE A 10 19.65 -17.27 19.52
CA PHE A 10 18.54 -16.38 19.82
C PHE A 10 18.67 -15.04 19.08
N ALA A 11 19.88 -14.46 19.05
CA ALA A 11 20.14 -13.23 18.32
C ALA A 11 19.91 -13.38 16.81
N GLU A 12 20.36 -14.49 16.20
CA GLU A 12 20.10 -14.79 14.78
C GLU A 12 18.61 -14.96 14.49
N SER A 13 17.85 -15.59 15.40
CA SER A 13 16.39 -15.73 15.25
C SER A 13 15.67 -14.39 15.29
N ILE A 14 16.12 -13.46 16.13
CA ILE A 14 15.57 -12.10 16.21
C ILE A 14 15.89 -11.34 14.92
N ASP A 15 17.14 -11.36 14.47
CA ASP A 15 17.56 -10.66 13.25
C ASP A 15 16.79 -11.16 12.02
N LEU A 16 16.59 -12.49 11.91
CA LEU A 16 15.78 -13.09 10.86
C LEU A 16 14.30 -12.67 10.93
N GLN A 17 13.72 -12.55 12.13
CA GLN A 17 12.36 -12.04 12.31
C GLN A 17 12.26 -10.56 11.91
N ILE A 18 13.20 -9.71 12.34
CA ILE A 18 13.24 -8.29 11.98
C ILE A 18 13.38 -8.13 10.46
N LYS A 19 14.24 -8.91 9.83
CA LYS A 19 14.45 -8.89 8.38
C LYS A 19 13.20 -9.33 7.61
N LYS A 20 12.50 -10.38 8.08
CA LYS A 20 11.21 -10.80 7.51
C LYS A 20 10.13 -9.72 7.65
N SER A 21 10.09 -9.04 8.79
CA SER A 21 9.15 -7.93 9.03
C SER A 21 9.46 -6.72 8.13
N ARG A 22 10.74 -6.37 7.93
CA ARG A 22 11.14 -5.29 7.01
C ARG A 22 10.81 -5.61 5.56
N ILE A 23 11.09 -6.82 5.08
CA ILE A 23 10.74 -7.24 3.71
C ILE A 23 9.22 -7.22 3.49
N LYS A 24 8.44 -7.52 4.53
CA LYS A 24 6.97 -7.44 4.48
C LYS A 24 6.48 -5.98 4.44
N LEU A 25 7.20 -5.06 5.08
CA LEU A 25 6.90 -3.62 5.09
C LEU A 25 7.30 -2.95 3.76
N GLU A 26 8.46 -3.29 3.19
CA GLU A 26 8.95 -2.72 1.92
C GLU A 26 8.13 -3.16 0.70
N LYS A 27 7.54 -4.37 0.73
CA LYS A 27 6.67 -4.84 -0.36
C LYS A 27 5.41 -4.00 -0.51
N ASP A 28 4.86 -3.52 0.60
CA ASP A 28 3.58 -2.80 0.62
C ASP A 28 3.73 -1.39 0.03
N ASP A 29 4.81 -0.69 0.38
CA ASP A 29 5.08 0.66 -0.14
C ASP A 29 5.41 0.64 -1.63
N SER A 30 6.04 -0.43 -2.15
CA SER A 30 6.40 -0.51 -3.56
C SER A 30 5.17 -0.47 -4.49
N LEU A 31 4.14 -1.25 -4.15
CA LEU A 31 2.89 -1.30 -4.92
C LEU A 31 2.13 0.02 -4.83
N LYS A 32 2.12 0.63 -3.64
CA LYS A 32 1.53 1.95 -3.44
C LYS A 32 2.19 2.99 -4.35
N ILE A 33 3.52 3.03 -4.40
CA ILE A 33 4.27 3.94 -5.26
C ILE A 33 3.95 3.71 -6.74
N TYR A 34 3.84 2.45 -7.19
CA TYR A 34 3.45 2.16 -8.58
C TYR A 34 2.04 2.65 -8.90
N LEU A 35 1.09 2.38 -8.02
CA LEU A 35 -0.30 2.80 -8.18
C LEU A 35 -0.42 4.33 -8.20
N GLU A 36 0.32 5.01 -7.34
CA GLU A 36 0.35 6.47 -7.27
C GLU A 36 0.90 7.15 -8.53
N ASN A 37 1.75 6.44 -9.27
CA ASN A 37 2.39 6.93 -10.48
C ASN A 37 1.60 6.67 -11.77
N LEU A 38 0.47 5.94 -11.72
CA LEU A 38 -0.36 5.76 -12.92
C LEU A 38 -0.95 7.10 -13.40
N SER A 39 -1.31 7.19 -14.68
CA SER A 39 -1.93 8.38 -15.25
C SER A 39 -3.37 8.55 -14.74
N ASN A 40 -3.88 9.79 -14.76
CA ASN A 40 -5.27 10.06 -14.40
C ASN A 40 -6.27 9.30 -15.31
N GLU A 41 -5.91 9.08 -16.58
CA GLU A 41 -6.72 8.32 -17.54
C GLU A 41 -6.98 6.89 -17.06
N LEU A 42 -5.94 6.18 -16.60
CA LEU A 42 -6.09 4.84 -16.05
C LEU A 42 -6.95 4.82 -14.79
N PHE A 43 -6.89 5.87 -13.98
CA PHE A 43 -7.77 5.98 -12.82
C PHE A 43 -9.22 6.22 -13.21
N TYR A 44 -9.48 7.05 -14.22
CA TYR A 44 -10.84 7.21 -14.73
C TYR A 44 -11.40 5.91 -15.30
N GLU A 45 -10.59 5.11 -16.00
CA GLU A 45 -11.00 3.78 -16.42
C GLU A 45 -11.36 2.89 -15.24
N ILE A 46 -10.56 2.89 -14.15
CA ILE A 46 -10.87 2.14 -12.93
C ILE A 46 -12.18 2.65 -12.30
N PHE A 47 -12.41 3.96 -12.30
CA PHE A 47 -13.58 4.59 -11.70
C PHE A 47 -14.88 4.20 -12.40
N ASP A 48 -14.85 3.88 -13.69
CA ASP A 48 -16.04 3.41 -14.42
C ASP A 48 -16.60 2.07 -13.90
N TYR A 49 -15.75 1.26 -13.25
CA TYR A 49 -16.11 -0.05 -12.71
C TYR A 49 -16.54 -0.02 -11.23
N LEU A 50 -16.35 1.10 -10.53
CA LEU A 50 -16.58 1.21 -9.09
C LEU A 50 -17.62 2.28 -8.78
N ASP A 51 -18.37 2.10 -7.69
CA ASP A 51 -19.24 3.14 -7.17
C ASP A 51 -18.47 4.16 -6.32
N SER A 52 -19.12 5.27 -6.01
CA SER A 52 -18.54 6.34 -5.20
C SER A 52 -18.05 5.89 -3.81
N CYS A 53 -18.76 4.94 -3.18
CA CYS A 53 -18.41 4.43 -1.86
C CYS A 53 -17.14 3.57 -1.92
N ASP A 54 -17.06 2.68 -2.91
CA ASP A 54 -15.92 1.81 -3.13
C ASP A 54 -14.68 2.60 -3.51
N LEU A 55 -14.83 3.62 -4.36
CA LEU A 55 -13.75 4.53 -4.70
C LEU A 55 -13.20 5.28 -3.49
N TYR A 56 -14.10 5.84 -2.67
CA TYR A 56 -13.69 6.55 -1.47
C TYR A 56 -12.97 5.61 -0.49
N LYS A 57 -13.50 4.41 -0.25
CA LYS A 57 -12.87 3.43 0.65
C LYS A 57 -11.50 2.97 0.15
N ALA A 58 -11.38 2.69 -1.15
CA ALA A 58 -10.16 2.13 -1.73
C ALA A 58 -9.05 3.18 -1.91
N PHE A 59 -9.39 4.42 -2.27
CA PHE A 59 -8.41 5.40 -2.77
C PHE A 59 -8.28 6.68 -1.93
N SER A 60 -9.11 6.90 -0.90
CA SER A 60 -9.05 8.13 -0.08
C SER A 60 -7.70 8.37 0.60
N ASN A 61 -6.96 7.30 0.91
CA ASN A 61 -5.65 7.38 1.58
C ASN A 61 -4.47 7.07 0.65
N LEU A 62 -4.68 7.08 -0.68
CA LEU A 62 -3.62 6.81 -1.64
C LEU A 62 -2.66 8.00 -1.71
N ASN A 63 -3.09 9.12 -2.31
CA ASN A 63 -2.40 10.41 -2.18
C ASN A 63 -3.35 11.59 -2.44
N ILE A 64 -2.85 12.81 -2.21
CA ILE A 64 -3.64 14.04 -2.35
C ILE A 64 -4.11 14.29 -3.79
N ARG A 65 -3.39 13.79 -4.79
CA ARG A 65 -3.79 13.89 -6.20
C ARG A 65 -5.06 13.08 -6.45
N PHE A 66 -5.19 11.89 -5.86
CA PHE A 66 -6.40 11.06 -5.97
C PHE A 66 -7.58 11.60 -5.24
N LEU A 67 -7.35 12.11 -4.04
CA LEU A 67 -8.40 12.80 -3.30
C LEU A 67 -8.98 13.94 -4.15
N ASN A 68 -8.11 14.73 -4.78
CA ASN A 68 -8.53 15.77 -5.70
C ASN A 68 -9.24 15.22 -6.95
N LEU A 69 -8.82 14.09 -7.51
CA LEU A 69 -9.53 13.43 -8.61
C LEU A 69 -10.95 13.06 -8.20
N ILE A 70 -11.15 12.45 -7.04
CA ILE A 70 -12.50 12.04 -6.58
C ILE A 70 -13.38 13.26 -6.30
N PHE A 71 -12.85 14.30 -5.64
CA PHE A 71 -13.65 15.47 -5.24
C PHE A 71 -13.82 16.54 -6.33
N ARG A 72 -12.86 16.67 -7.25
CA ARG A 72 -12.89 17.71 -8.30
C ARG A 72 -13.28 17.18 -9.66
N SER A 73 -13.25 15.86 -9.88
CA SER A 73 -13.75 15.34 -11.14
C SER A 73 -15.25 15.58 -11.20
N SER A 74 -15.70 16.11 -12.34
CA SER A 74 -17.12 16.13 -12.71
C SER A 74 -17.63 14.73 -13.07
N PHE A 75 -16.93 13.69 -12.62
CA PHE A 75 -17.25 12.32 -12.97
C PHE A 75 -18.61 11.99 -12.34
N PRO A 76 -19.55 11.45 -13.13
CA PRO A 76 -20.77 10.90 -12.57
C PRO A 76 -20.39 9.62 -11.83
N LEU A 77 -19.88 9.77 -10.60
CA LEU A 77 -19.64 8.65 -9.72
C LEU A 77 -21.00 7.97 -9.54
N LYS A 78 -21.05 6.68 -9.86
CA LYS A 78 -22.26 5.88 -9.63
C LYS A 78 -22.55 5.93 -8.13
N ILE A 79 -23.78 6.34 -7.78
CA ILE A 79 -24.30 6.38 -6.40
C ILE A 79 -24.78 4.98 -6.05
#